data_AF-A0A7V4A1E5-F1
#
_entry.id   AF-A0A7V4A1E5-F1
#
_cell.length_a   1.000
_cell.length_b   1.000
_cell.length_c   1.000
_cell.angle_alpha   90.00
_cell.angle_beta   90.00
_cell.angle_gamma   90.00
#
_symmetry.space_group_name_H-M   'P 1'
#
loop_
_entity.id
_entity.type
_entity.pdbx_description
1 polymer ?
#
loop_
_entity_poly.entity_id
_entity_poly.type
_entity_poly.pdbx_seq_one_letter_code
_entity_poly.pdbx_strand_id
1 'polypeptide(L)'
;MVVFLVALGNAGHLAGFPALFLVLGGVFAFYLLLALGLAWVLARLFRLEAKAGRTLAFSLGTRNSFLVLPLALALPEGMALAPLVIVFQALVELLGMGAAVRFVPRLFP
;
A
#
# COMPACT_ATOMS: atom_id res chain seq x y z
N MET A 1 13.47 -2.47 -15.09
CA MET A 1 14.13 -3.73 -15.48
C MET A 1 14.54 -4.59 -14.28
N VAL A 2 15.00 -4.02 -13.16
CA VAL A 2 15.37 -4.78 -11.94
C VAL A 2 14.20 -5.54 -11.30
N VAL A 3 12.99 -4.94 -11.27
CA VAL A 3 11.79 -5.58 -10.70
C VAL A 3 11.41 -6.89 -11.40
N PHE A 4 11.58 -6.96 -12.72
CA PHE A 4 11.29 -8.16 -13.50
C PHE A 4 12.33 -9.27 -13.27
N LEU A 5 13.60 -8.91 -13.09
CA LEU A 5 14.67 -9.87 -12.75
C LEU A 5 14.46 -10.51 -11.38
N VAL A 6 14.02 -9.71 -10.40
CA VAL A 6 13.68 -10.22 -9.05
C VAL A 6 12.45 -11.12 -9.10
N ALA A 7 11.42 -10.77 -9.88
CA ALA A 7 10.21 -11.57 -10.04
C ALA A 7 10.47 -12.92 -10.73
N LEU A 8 11.30 -12.95 -11.78
CA LEU A 8 11.68 -14.17 -12.50
C LEU A 8 12.59 -15.09 -11.68
N GLY A 9 13.57 -14.53 -10.96
CA GLY A 9 14.48 -15.32 -10.12
C GLY A 9 13.81 -16.01 -8.93
N ASN A 10 12.69 -15.47 -8.44
CA ASN A 10 11.93 -16.04 -7.33
C ASN A 10 10.73 -16.88 -7.78
N ALA A 11 10.49 -17.04 -9.08
CA ALA A 11 9.31 -17.72 -9.63
C ALA A 11 9.20 -19.20 -9.21
N GLY A 12 10.32 -19.87 -8.99
CA GLY A 12 10.35 -21.24 -8.46
C GLY A 12 9.89 -21.38 -7.00
N HIS A 13 9.97 -20.31 -6.20
CA HIS A 13 9.43 -20.25 -4.83
C HIS A 13 7.94 -19.86 -4.79
N LEU A 14 7.38 -19.31 -5.88
CA LEU A 14 5.98 -18.85 -5.95
C LEU A 14 4.95 -19.98 -5.98
N ALA A 15 5.35 -21.19 -6.42
CA ALA A 15 4.45 -22.33 -6.55
C ALA A 15 3.87 -22.84 -5.22
N GLY A 16 4.47 -22.47 -4.08
CA GLY A 16 4.04 -22.91 -2.74
C GLY A 16 3.23 -21.88 -1.93
N PHE A 17 3.14 -20.61 -2.35
CA PHE A 17 2.63 -19.52 -1.49
C PHE A 17 1.56 -18.58 -2.09
N PRO A 18 0.65 -19.00 -3.00
CA PRO A 18 -0.40 -18.11 -3.53
C PRO A 18 -1.33 -17.58 -2.42
N ALA A 19 -1.57 -18.39 -1.39
CA ALA A 19 -2.34 -17.98 -0.21
C ALA A 19 -1.67 -16.82 0.54
N LEU A 20 -0.34 -16.79 0.63
CA LEU A 20 0.38 -15.71 1.31
C LEU A 20 0.19 -14.37 0.60
N PHE A 21 0.28 -14.33 -0.73
CA PHE A 21 0.04 -13.11 -1.50
C PHE A 21 -1.40 -12.63 -1.42
N LEU A 22 -2.38 -13.55 -1.37
CA LEU A 22 -3.78 -13.20 -1.13
C LEU A 22 -3.98 -12.58 0.26
N VAL A 23 -3.38 -13.19 1.29
CA VAL A 23 -3.43 -12.66 2.66
C VAL A 23 -2.77 -11.29 2.73
N LEU A 24 -1.55 -11.13 2.19
CA LEU A 24 -0.84 -9.86 2.16
C LEU A 24 -1.62 -8.78 1.39
N GLY A 25 -2.21 -9.14 0.24
CA GLY A 25 -3.02 -8.24 -0.55
C GLY A 25 -4.24 -7.76 0.22
N GLY A 26 -4.91 -8.68 0.92
CA GLY A 26 -6.02 -8.36 1.82
C GLY A 26 -5.61 -7.44 2.97
N VAL A 27 -4.48 -7.70 3.61
CA VAL A 27 -3.95 -6.86 4.71
C VAL A 27 -3.64 -5.44 4.22
N PHE A 28 -2.99 -5.29 3.07
CA PHE A 28 -2.66 -3.98 2.51
C PHE A 28 -3.88 -3.22 2.02
N ALA A 29 -4.85 -3.91 1.42
CA ALA A 29 -6.14 -3.31 1.06
C ALA A 29 -6.91 -2.85 2.31
N PHE A 30 -6.93 -3.66 3.36
CA PHE A 30 -7.56 -3.31 4.64
C PHE A 30 -6.90 -2.09 5.29
N TYR A 31 -5.57 -2.04 5.30
CA TYR A 31 -4.83 -0.86 5.77
C TYR A 31 -5.23 0.40 4.99
N LEU A 32 -5.31 0.33 3.66
CA LEU A 32 -5.71 1.46 2.82
C LEU A 32 -7.15 1.92 3.14
N LEU A 33 -8.08 0.97 3.32
CA LEU A 33 -9.45 1.28 3.70
C LEU A 33 -9.53 1.96 5.07
N LEU A 34 -8.75 1.49 6.05
CA LEU A 34 -8.66 2.14 7.35
C LEU A 34 -8.08 3.55 7.26
N ALA A 35 -7.03 3.77 6.46
CA ALA A 35 -6.44 5.08 6.26
C ALA A 35 -7.44 6.07 5.63
N LEU A 36 -8.16 5.65 4.59
CA LEU A 36 -9.20 6.46 3.95
C LEU A 36 -10.40 6.71 4.88
N GLY A 37 -10.83 5.70 5.64
CA GLY A 37 -11.89 5.81 6.63
C GLY A 37 -11.53 6.78 7.75
N LEU A 38 -10.30 6.68 8.26
CA LEU A 38 -9.78 7.60 9.28
C LEU A 38 -9.70 9.03 8.75
N ALA A 39 -9.19 9.22 7.53
CA ALA A 39 -9.17 10.53 6.90
C ALA A 39 -10.58 11.13 6.76
N TRP A 40 -11.57 10.30 6.44
CA TRP A 40 -12.96 10.73 6.33
C TRP A 40 -13.55 11.13 7.68
N VAL A 41 -13.33 10.33 8.72
CA VAL A 41 -13.76 10.64 10.10
C VAL A 41 -13.13 11.95 10.56
N LEU A 42 -11.82 12.11 10.37
CA LEU A 42 -11.11 13.34 10.75
C LEU A 42 -11.62 14.55 9.96
N ALA A 43 -11.83 14.42 8.64
CA ALA A 43 -12.40 15.50 7.84
C ALA A 43 -13.78 15.95 8.34
N ARG A 44 -14.62 15.01 8.79
CA ARG A 44 -15.93 15.31 9.39
C ARG A 44 -15.82 15.93 10.78
N LEU A 45 -15.00 15.37 11.66
CA LEU A 45 -14.81 15.86 13.03
C LEU A 45 -14.26 17.29 13.06
N PHE A 46 -13.29 17.58 12.19
CA PHE A 46 -12.67 18.91 12.09
C PHE A 46 -13.35 19.83 11.07
N ARG A 47 -14.47 19.41 10.46
CA ARG A 47 -15.23 20.18 9.45
C ARG A 47 -14.33 20.75 8.34
N LEU A 48 -13.41 19.92 7.84
CA LEU A 48 -12.47 20.33 6.81
C LEU A 48 -13.19 20.62 5.49
N GLU A 49 -12.72 21.64 4.77
CA GLU A 49 -13.15 21.90 3.39
C GLU A 49 -12.80 20.71 2.49
N ALA A 50 -13.58 20.52 1.42
CA ALA A 50 -13.44 19.39 0.49
C ALA A 50 -12.01 19.17 -0.01
N LYS A 51 -11.29 20.26 -0.31
CA LYS A 51 -9.89 20.20 -0.75
C LYS A 51 -8.98 19.66 0.34
N ALA A 52 -9.11 20.15 1.57
CA ALA A 52 -8.32 19.70 2.71
C ALA A 52 -8.63 18.25 3.12
N GLY A 53 -9.91 17.85 3.10
CA GLY A 53 -10.32 16.47 3.35
C GLY A 53 -9.76 15.49 2.31
N ARG A 54 -9.78 15.86 1.04
CA ARG A 54 -9.13 15.08 -0.04
C ARG A 54 -7.63 14.99 0.19
N THR A 55 -6.96 16.10 0.43
CA THR A 55 -5.52 16.08 0.73
C THR A 55 -5.20 15.18 1.91
N LEU A 56 -5.99 15.20 2.98
CA LEU A 56 -5.81 14.31 4.12
C LEU A 56 -5.96 12.83 3.74
N ALA A 57 -6.96 12.48 2.93
CA ALA A 57 -7.18 11.11 2.46
C ALA A 57 -6.01 10.58 1.62
N PHE A 58 -5.50 11.39 0.69
CA PHE A 58 -4.35 11.03 -0.12
C PHE A 58 -3.08 10.94 0.72
N SER A 59 -2.83 11.90 1.61
CA SER A 59 -1.64 11.88 2.48
C SER A 59 -1.60 10.71 3.45
N LEU A 60 -2.74 10.32 4.04
CA LEU A 60 -2.81 9.16 4.93
C LEU A 60 -2.75 7.83 4.15
N GLY A 61 -3.31 7.81 2.94
CA GLY A 61 -3.36 6.62 2.09
C GLY A 61 -2.05 6.29 1.36
N THR A 62 -1.16 7.27 1.17
CA THR A 62 0.14 7.06 0.49
C THR A 62 1.30 7.24 1.45
N ARG A 63 1.83 6.14 2.00
CA ARG A 63 3.11 6.17 2.71
C ARG A 63 4.24 5.82 1.73
N ASN A 64 5.37 6.50 1.83
CA ASN A 64 6.54 6.09 1.05
C ASN A 64 7.19 4.86 1.70
N SER A 65 6.72 3.68 1.33
CA SER A 65 7.23 2.41 1.85
C SER A 65 8.66 2.09 1.37
N PHE A 66 9.12 2.70 0.28
CA PHE A 66 10.49 2.57 -0.18
C PHE A 66 11.51 3.20 0.78
N LEU A 67 11.09 4.08 1.69
CA LEU A 67 11.97 4.56 2.77
C LEU A 67 12.47 3.39 3.66
N VAL A 68 11.68 2.33 3.80
CA VAL A 68 12.03 1.15 4.62
C VAL A 68 12.81 0.11 3.81
N LEU A 69 12.84 0.22 2.48
CA LEU A 69 13.52 -0.74 1.61
C LEU A 69 15.03 -0.87 1.91
N PRO A 70 15.81 0.20 2.13
CA PRO A 70 17.22 0.08 2.49
C PRO A 70 17.43 -0.73 3.78
N LEU A 71 16.53 -0.59 4.76
CA LEU A 71 16.58 -1.35 6.01
C LEU A 71 16.24 -2.83 5.75
N ALA A 72 15.26 -3.11 4.89
CA ALA A 72 14.88 -4.47 4.52
C ALA A 72 15.99 -5.21 3.77
N LEU A 73 16.76 -4.50 2.93
CA LEU A 73 17.93 -5.05 2.24
C LEU A 73 19.13 -5.28 3.16
N ALA A 74 19.18 -4.60 4.31
CA ALA A 74 20.22 -4.78 5.33
C ALA A 74 19.92 -5.95 6.28
N LEU A 75 18.76 -6.59 6.18
CA LEU A 75 18.38 -7.72 7.03
C LEU A 75 19.17 -9.00 6.67
N PRO A 76 19.41 -9.90 7.63
CA PRO A 76 20.02 -11.21 7.38
C PRO A 76 19.22 -12.04 6.36
N GLU A 77 19.88 -12.98 5.67
CA GLU A 77 19.29 -13.77 4.56
C GLU A 77 17.98 -14.51 4.92
N GLY A 78 17.71 -14.77 6.20
CA GLY A 78 16.44 -15.33 6.69
C GLY A 78 15.20 -14.44 6.48
N MET A 79 15.36 -13.19 6.05
CA MET A 79 14.25 -12.24 5.77
C MET A 79 14.20 -11.77 4.31
N ALA A 80 14.68 -12.58 3.37
CA ALA A 80 14.72 -12.26 1.93
C ALA A 80 13.34 -11.88 1.31
N LEU A 81 12.23 -12.20 1.98
CA LEU A 81 10.88 -11.81 1.53
C LEU A 81 10.53 -10.34 1.82
N ALA A 82 11.19 -9.68 2.79
CA ALA A 82 10.82 -8.33 3.21
C ALA A 82 10.86 -7.29 2.06
N PRO A 83 11.90 -7.24 1.20
CA PRO A 83 11.90 -6.37 0.02
C PRO A 83 10.74 -6.63 -0.96
N LEU A 84 10.39 -7.91 -1.18
CA LEU A 84 9.29 -8.30 -2.06
C LEU A 84 7.94 -7.84 -1.52
N VAL A 85 7.74 -7.97 -0.21
CA VAL A 85 6.52 -7.53 0.48
C VAL A 85 6.37 -6.01 0.38
N ILE A 86 7.45 -5.25 0.53
CA ILE A 86 7.44 -3.78 0.38
C ILE A 86 7.02 -3.38 -1.05
N VAL A 87 7.59 -4.03 -2.07
CA VAL A 87 7.22 -3.75 -3.47
C VAL A 87 5.76 -4.12 -3.73
N PHE A 88 5.30 -5.27 -3.24
CA PHE A 88 3.91 -5.70 -3.41
C PHE A 88 2.93 -4.74 -2.72
N GLN A 89 3.27 -4.25 -1.53
CA GLN A 89 2.50 -3.23 -0.83
C GLN A 89 2.42 -1.92 -1.64
N ALA A 90 3.53 -1.46 -2.21
CA ALA A 90 3.55 -0.27 -3.05
C ALA A 90 2.68 -0.42 -4.32
N LEU A 91 2.62 -1.62 -4.92
CA LEU A 91 1.71 -1.92 -6.03
C LEU A 91 0.24 -1.86 -5.60
N VAL A 92 -0.10 -2.44 -4.45
CA VAL A 92 -1.47 -2.37 -3.90
C VAL A 92 -1.87 -0.93 -3.59
N GLU A 93 -0.98 -0.14 -2.99
CA GLU A 93 -1.19 1.29 -2.76
C GLU A 93 -1.44 2.02 -4.08
N LEU A 94 -0.60 1.84 -5.08
CA LEU A 94 -0.74 2.53 -6.37
C LEU A 94 -2.08 2.24 -7.06
N LEU A 95 -2.51 0.96 -7.08
CA LEU A 95 -3.81 0.57 -7.60
C LEU A 95 -4.96 1.16 -6.77
N GLY A 96 -4.81 1.11 -5.45
CA GLY A 96 -5.75 1.69 -4.50
C GLY A 96 -5.92 3.19 -4.68
N MET A 97 -4.84 3.92 -4.96
CA MET A 97 -4.89 5.35 -5.25
C MET A 97 -5.59 5.65 -6.57
N GLY A 98 -5.37 4.81 -7.60
CA GLY A 98 -6.12 4.90 -8.85
C GLY A 98 -7.63 4.78 -8.62
N ALA A 99 -8.05 3.86 -7.74
CA ALA A 99 -9.44 3.76 -7.32
C ALA A 99 -9.88 4.98 -6.48
N ALA A 100 -9.07 5.41 -5.52
CA ALA A 100 -9.35 6.51 -4.60
C ALA A 100 -9.63 7.83 -5.34
N VAL A 101 -8.93 8.12 -6.45
CA VAL A 101 -9.22 9.29 -7.30
C VAL A 101 -10.68 9.34 -7.76
N ARG A 102 -11.31 8.18 -7.98
CA ARG A 102 -12.71 8.09 -8.42
C ARG A 102 -13.71 8.08 -7.26
N PHE A 103 -13.33 7.54 -6.11
CA PHE A 103 -14.22 7.38 -4.95
C PHE A 103 -14.17 8.56 -3.97
N VAL A 104 -12.99 9.10 -3.68
CA VAL A 104 -12.80 10.19 -2.69
C VAL A 104 -13.65 11.43 -3.04
N PRO A 105 -13.74 11.90 -4.30
CA PRO A 105 -14.59 13.06 -4.63
C PRO A 105 -16.09 12.83 -4.41
N ARG A 106 -16.55 11.57 -4.33
CA ARG A 106 -17.96 11.22 -4.06
C ARG A 106 -18.25 11.01 -2.57
N LEU A 107 -17.23 10.64 -1.78
CA LEU A 107 -17.38 10.24 -0.38
C LEU A 107 -17.00 11.35 0.61
N PHE A 108 -16.05 12.20 0.23
CA PHE A 108 -15.64 13.35 1.05
C PHE A 108 -16.56 14.54 0.79
N PRO A 109 -16.94 15.28 1.85
CA PRO A 109 -17.75 16.49 1.73
C PRO A 109 -17.07 17.55 0.86
#